data_AF-A0AAP0BNZ7-F1
#
_entry.id   AF-A0AAP0BNZ7-F1
#
_cell.length_a   1.000
_cell.length_b   1.000
_cell.length_c   1.000
_cell.angle_alpha   90.00
_cell.angle_beta   90.00
_cell.angle_gamma   90.00
#
_symmetry.space_group_name_H-M   'P 1'
#
loop_
_entity.id
_entity.type
_entity.pdbx_description
1 polymer ?
#
loop_
_entity_poly.entity_id
_entity_poly.type
_entity_poly.pdbx_seq_one_letter_code
_entity_poly.pdbx_strand_id
1 'polypeptide(L)'
;MISLLPDLIFVEQGAFVSGRNISDNIRIVHELAYEVNKKTRGGNMIIKLNMDKTFDRIEWKFLFQVLTKFGFSQLFINLAKMLVIKLCLPCSTQCNVKWQNI
;
A
#
# COMPACT_ATOMS: atom_id res chain seq x y z
N MET A 1 13.43 14.81 -5.97
CA MET A 1 12.33 14.05 -5.33
C MET A 1 11.20 13.76 -6.32
N ILE A 2 10.73 14.78 -7.07
CA ILE A 2 9.68 14.62 -8.10
C ILE A 2 10.08 13.66 -9.23
N SER A 3 11.37 13.51 -9.53
CA SER A 3 11.85 12.66 -10.64
C SER A 3 11.81 11.14 -10.37
N LEU A 4 11.72 10.67 -9.13
CA LEU A 4 11.77 9.23 -8.80
C LEU A 4 10.38 8.58 -8.73
N LEU A 5 9.37 9.35 -8.32
CA LEU A 5 8.01 8.85 -8.12
C LEU A 5 7.34 8.32 -9.40
N PRO A 6 7.47 8.98 -10.57
CA PRO A 6 6.89 8.46 -11.81
C PRO A 6 7.42 7.09 -12.22
N ASP A 7 8.70 6.80 -11.95
CA ASP A 7 9.33 5.52 -12.28
C ASP A 7 8.93 4.38 -11.31
N LEU A 8 8.49 4.74 -10.10
CA LEU A 8 8.08 3.79 -9.06
C LEU A 8 6.58 3.51 -9.06
N ILE A 9 5.77 4.44 -9.56
CA ILE A 9 4.30 4.33 -9.56
C ILE A 9 3.84 3.73 -10.89
N PHE A 10 3.48 2.45 -10.85
CA PHE A 10 2.87 1.74 -11.98
C PHE A 10 1.54 2.36 -12.40
N VAL A 11 1.16 2.22 -13.67
CA VAL A 11 -0.08 2.78 -14.23
C VAL A 11 -1.34 2.19 -13.59
N GLU A 12 -1.25 0.97 -13.08
CA GLU A 12 -2.31 0.24 -12.41
C GLU A 12 -2.62 0.74 -10.99
N GLN A 13 -1.74 1.56 -10.39
CA GLN A 13 -1.95 2.10 -9.04
C GLN A 13 -3.02 3.21 -9.04
N GLY A 14 -4.29 2.86 -8.95
CA GLY A 14 -5.39 3.84 -9.04
C GLY A 14 -5.57 4.75 -7.81
N ALA A 15 -5.01 4.42 -6.64
CA ALA A 15 -5.22 5.15 -5.39
C ALA A 15 -3.99 5.97 -4.97
N PHE A 16 -4.23 7.10 -4.29
CA PHE A 16 -3.21 8.02 -3.74
C PHE A 16 -2.25 8.62 -4.78
N VAL A 17 -2.69 8.72 -6.04
CA VAL A 17 -1.97 9.37 -7.14
C VAL A 17 -2.82 10.50 -7.68
N SER A 18 -2.27 11.72 -7.76
CA SER A 18 -2.99 12.87 -8.30
C SER A 18 -3.39 12.62 -9.77
N GLY A 19 -4.62 12.97 -10.13
CA GLY A 19 -5.16 12.77 -11.47
C GLY A 19 -5.70 11.36 -11.75
N ARG A 20 -5.64 10.41 -10.82
CA ARG A 20 -6.29 9.09 -10.93
C ARG A 20 -7.57 9.07 -10.10
N ASN A 21 -8.63 8.43 -10.62
CA ASN A 21 -9.93 8.41 -9.96
C ASN A 21 -10.26 7.02 -9.42
N ILE A 22 -10.87 6.96 -8.24
CA ILE A 22 -11.35 5.71 -7.65
C ILE A 22 -12.36 4.97 -8.54
N SER A 23 -13.10 5.70 -9.37
CA SER A 23 -14.03 5.15 -10.37
C SER A 23 -13.35 4.22 -11.38
N ASP A 24 -12.07 4.42 -11.68
CA ASP A 24 -11.33 3.56 -12.61
C ASP A 24 -11.18 2.15 -12.04
N ASN A 25 -10.91 2.03 -10.73
CA ASN A 25 -10.85 0.74 -10.06
C ASN A 25 -12.21 0.03 -10.04
N ILE A 26 -13.31 0.78 -9.88
CA ILE A 26 -14.67 0.22 -9.94
C ILE A 26 -14.94 -0.36 -11.32
N ARG A 27 -14.53 0.35 -12.38
CA ARG A 27 -14.66 -0.12 -13.76
C ARG A 27 -13.88 -1.41 -13.99
N ILE A 28 -12.62 -1.47 -13.56
CA ILE A 28 -11.78 -2.68 -13.67
C ILE A 28 -12.47 -3.87 -12.98
N VAL A 29 -13.02 -3.67 -11.77
CA VAL A 29 -13.74 -4.72 -11.05
C VAL A 29 -14.98 -5.19 -11.81
N HIS A 30 -15.75 -4.28 -12.41
CA HIS A 30 -16.90 -4.64 -13.24
C HIS A 30 -16.51 -5.47 -14.46
N GLU A 31 -15.43 -5.09 -15.14
CA GLU A 31 -14.89 -5.83 -16.29
C GLU A 31 -14.41 -7.22 -15.85
N LEU A 32 -13.67 -7.33 -14.74
CA LEU A 32 -13.25 -8.62 -14.18
C LEU A 32 -14.46 -9.51 -13.80
N ALA A 33 -15.50 -8.93 -13.20
CA ALA A 33 -16.72 -9.66 -12.83
C ALA A 33 -17.51 -10.13 -14.06
N TYR A 34 -17.45 -9.39 -15.16
CA TYR A 34 -18.02 -9.82 -16.44
C TYR A 34 -17.21 -10.97 -17.05
N GLU A 35 -15.87 -10.85 -17.09
CA GLU A 35 -14.98 -11.86 -17.66
C GLU A 35 -15.03 -13.18 -16.88
N VAL A 36 -15.07 -13.13 -15.54
CA VAL A 36 -15.10 -14.34 -14.70
C VAL A 36 -16.36 -15.18 -14.95
N ASN A 37 -17.46 -14.57 -15.39
CA ASN A 37 -18.72 -15.24 -15.67
C ASN A 37 -18.75 -15.95 -17.04
N LYS A 38 -17.74 -15.73 -17.91
CA LYS A 38 -17.66 -16.41 -19.21
C LYS A 38 -17.22 -17.87 -19.06
N LYS A 39 -17.77 -18.78 -19.85
CA LYS A 39 -17.33 -20.18 -19.85
C LYS A 39 -15.94 -20.30 -20.47
N THR A 40 -14.98 -20.83 -19.70
CA THR A 40 -13.62 -21.13 -20.16
C THR A 40 -13.26 -22.56 -19.76
N ARG A 41 -12.34 -23.19 -20.51
CA ARG A 41 -11.84 -24.52 -20.14
C ARG A 41 -10.97 -24.39 -18.89
N GLY A 42 -11.44 -24.95 -17.77
CA GLY A 42 -10.75 -24.88 -16.48
C GLY A 42 -11.35 -23.87 -15.48
N GLY A 43 -12.32 -23.06 -15.90
CA GLY A 43 -12.96 -22.04 -15.05
C GLY A 43 -12.13 -20.75 -14.89
N ASN A 44 -12.72 -19.74 -14.24
CA ASN A 44 -12.09 -18.45 -13.99
C ASN A 44 -12.00 -18.16 -12.49
N MET A 45 -10.99 -17.41 -12.07
CA MET A 45 -10.78 -17.00 -10.68
C MET A 45 -10.35 -15.54 -10.61
N ILE A 46 -10.89 -14.80 -9.65
CA ILE A 46 -10.44 -13.46 -9.27
C ILE A 46 -9.74 -13.56 -7.92
N ILE A 47 -8.52 -13.06 -7.82
CA ILE A 47 -7.77 -12.98 -6.57
C ILE A 47 -7.75 -11.52 -6.12
N LYS A 48 -8.33 -11.27 -4.94
CA LYS A 48 -8.29 -9.95 -4.29
C LYS A 48 -7.38 -10.01 -3.07
N LEU A 49 -6.26 -9.30 -3.13
CA LEU A 49 -5.35 -9.13 -2.01
C LEU A 49 -5.79 -7.91 -1.20
N ASN A 50 -6.51 -8.14 -0.10
CA ASN A 50 -6.86 -7.09 0.84
C ASN A 50 -5.72 -6.94 1.85
N MET A 51 -5.18 -5.73 1.88
CA MET A 51 -4.13 -5.31 2.81
C MET A 51 -4.72 -4.45 3.93
N ASP A 52 -5.79 -4.95 4.57
CA ASP A 52 -6.47 -4.23 5.64
C ASP A 52 -5.48 -3.95 6.78
N LYS A 53 -5.56 -2.74 7.35
CA LYS A 53 -4.64 -2.26 8.40
C LYS A 53 -3.15 -2.32 8.02
N THR A 54 -2.83 -2.09 6.74
CA THR A 54 -1.44 -2.10 6.26
C THR A 54 -0.54 -1.19 7.08
N PHE A 55 -1.01 0.01 7.42
CA PHE A 55 -0.23 0.96 8.20
C PHE A 55 0.03 0.51 9.65
N ASP A 56 -0.80 -0.38 10.22
CA ASP A 56 -0.61 -0.93 11.56
C ASP A 56 0.41 -2.09 11.58
N ARG A 57 0.68 -2.70 10.42
CA ARG A 57 1.50 -3.91 10.27
C ARG A 57 2.81 -3.69 9.50
N ILE A 58 3.07 -2.47 9.03
CA ILE A 58 4.31 -2.15 8.33
C ILE A 58 5.50 -2.23 9.30
N GLU A 59 6.51 -2.98 8.88
CA GLU A 59 7.82 -2.96 9.53
C GLU A 59 8.56 -1.68 9.07
N TRP A 60 8.63 -0.67 9.94
CA TRP A 60 9.13 0.65 9.58
C TRP A 60 10.61 0.66 9.19
N LYS A 61 11.44 -0.22 9.76
CA LYS A 61 12.86 -0.32 9.41
C LYS A 61 13.01 -0.77 7.95
N PHE A 62 12.23 -1.77 7.53
CA PHE A 62 12.15 -2.23 6.14
C PHE A 62 11.71 -1.09 5.21
N LEU A 63 10.66 -0.35 5.55
CA LEU A 63 10.23 0.80 4.74
C LEU A 63 11.37 1.81 4.53
N PHE A 64 12.09 2.19 5.58
CA PHE A 64 13.19 3.14 5.44
C PHE A 64 14.38 2.57 4.65
N GLN A 65 14.67 1.27 4.77
CA GLN A 65 15.69 0.62 3.94
C GLN A 65 15.31 0.62 2.46
N VAL A 66 14.04 0.36 2.15
CA VAL A 66 13.49 0.40 0.79
C VAL A 66 13.60 1.81 0.21
N LEU A 67 13.22 2.85 0.96
CA LEU A 67 13.37 4.24 0.53
C LEU A 67 14.83 4.61 0.26
N THR A 68 15.77 4.17 1.10
CA THR A 68 17.20 4.36 0.84
C THR A 68 17.64 3.67 -0.46
N LYS A 69 17.18 2.43 -0.69
CA LYS A 69 17.54 1.66 -1.90
C LYS A 69 16.99 2.26 -3.19
N PHE A 70 15.80 2.88 -3.14
CA PHE A 70 15.22 3.62 -4.26
C PHE A 70 15.83 5.01 -4.48
N GLY A 71 16.81 5.42 -3.66
CA GLY A 71 17.55 6.67 -3.87
C GLY A 71 16.87 7.91 -3.30
N PHE A 72 15.93 7.76 -2.35
CA PHE A 72 15.37 8.91 -1.65
C PHE A 72 16.45 9.62 -0.81
N SER A 73 16.38 10.95 -0.73
CA SER A 73 17.37 11.72 0.02
C SER A 73 17.29 11.44 1.52
N GLN A 74 18.44 11.47 2.19
CA GLN A 74 18.50 11.23 3.64
C GLN A 74 17.65 12.24 4.42
N LEU A 75 17.55 13.48 3.95
CA LEU A 75 16.67 14.51 4.52
C LEU A 75 15.21 14.06 4.52
N PHE A 76 14.71 13.56 3.38
CA PHE A 76 13.34 13.08 3.27
C PHE A 76 13.09 11.89 4.20
N ILE A 77 14.00 10.91 4.21
CA ILE A 77 13.89 9.74 5.07
C ILE A 77 13.89 10.15 6.55
N ASN A 78 14.70 11.12 6.95
CA ASN A 78 14.73 11.62 8.33
C ASN A 78 13.42 12.33 8.70
N LEU A 79 12.85 13.14 7.81
CA LEU A 79 11.55 13.78 8.03
C LEU A 79 10.43 12.73 8.15
N ALA A 80 10.44 11.70 7.29
CA ALA A 80 9.49 10.60 7.36
C ALA A 80 9.60 9.83 8.68
N LYS A 81 10.82 9.52 9.14
CA LYS A 81 11.07 8.91 10.46
C LYS A 81 10.48 9.75 11.60
N MET A 82 10.73 11.06 11.59
CA MET A 82 10.20 11.96 12.61
C MET A 82 8.68 12.00 12.63
N LEU A 83 8.03 11.98 11.45
CA LEU A 83 6.58 11.97 11.32
C LEU A 83 5.99 10.70 11.95
N VAL A 84 6.52 9.53 11.60
CA VAL A 84 6.04 8.24 12.11
C VAL A 84 6.24 8.14 13.62
N ILE A 85 7.39 8.56 14.14
CA ILE A 85 7.68 8.53 15.57
C ILE A 85 6.75 9.48 16.34
N LYS A 86 6.49 10.71 15.84
CA LYS A 86 5.54 11.64 16.48
C LYS A 86 4.11 11.11 16.50
N LEU A 87 3.68 10.38 15.47
CA LEU A 87 2.36 9.73 15.44
C LEU A 87 2.27 8.56 16.44
N CYS A 88 3.38 7.84 16.68
CA CYS A 88 3.44 6.75 17.67
C CYS A 88 3.66 7.20 19.13
N LEU A 89 3.97 8.47 19.38
CA LEU A 89 4.38 8.95 20.71
C LEU A 89 3.30 9.20 21.78
N PRO A 90 1.97 9.09 21.57
CA PRO A 90 1.08 9.07 22.74
C PRO A 90 1.01 7.70 23.41
N CYS A 91 1.65 6.64 22.89
CA CYS A 91 1.57 5.29 23.47
C CYS A 91 2.94 4.80 23.98
N SER A 92 3.53 5.53 24.93
CA SER A 92 4.62 5.02 25.76
C SER A 92 4.07 4.47 27.09
N THR A 93 3.13 3.52 27.02
CA THR A 93 2.83 2.51 28.05
C THR A 93 1.69 1.61 27.57
N GLN A 94 2.03 0.34 27.31
CA GLN A 94 1.11 -0.80 27.20
C GLN A 94 0.22 -0.90 25.95
N CYS A 95 0.82 -1.31 24.81
CA CYS A 95 0.09 -2.13 23.83
C CYS A 95 0.70 -3.53 23.80
N ASN A 96 0.24 -4.38 24.73
CA ASN A 96 0.40 -5.82 24.63
C ASN A 96 -0.41 -6.29 23.42
N VAL A 97 0.28 -6.62 22.34
CA VAL A 97 -0.34 -7.18 21.14
C VAL A 97 -0.80 -8.60 21.45
N LYS A 98 -2.02 -8.75 21.98
CA LYS A 98 -2.75 -10.02 21.97
C LYS A 98 -3.54 -10.10 20.67
N TRP A 99 -2.95 -10.72 19.64
CA TRP A 99 -3.70 -11.33 18.53
C TRP A 99 -3.47 -12.84 18.55
N GLN A 100 -3.81 -13.48 19.67
CA GLN A 100 -4.09 -14.90 19.69
C GLN A 100 -5.62 -15.02 19.75
N ASN A 101 -6.19 -15.65 18.72
CA ASN A 101 -7.60 -16.05 18.55
C ASN A 101 -8.53 -15.08 17.79
N ILE A 102 -8.15 -14.73 16.56
CA ILE A 102 -9.08 -14.75 15.41
C ILE A 102 -8.30 -15.30 14.21
#